data_AF-A0A1L8D3J9-F1
#
_entry.id   AF-A0A1L8D3J9-F1
#
_cell.length_a   1.000
_cell.length_b   1.000
_cell.length_c   1.000
_cell.angle_alpha   90.00
_cell.angle_beta   90.00
_cell.angle_gamma   90.00
#
_symmetry.space_group_name_H-M   'P 1'
#
loop_
_entity.id
_entity.type
_entity.pdbx_description
1 polymer ?
#
loop_
_entity_poly.entity_id
_entity_poly.type
_entity_poly.pdbx_seq_one_letter_code
_entity_poly.pdbx_strand_id
1 'polypeptide(L)' 'MVLAQLLQFYFYHGLIIPGGPYWTIGFGGGRGEVKNDREIFTVLNAHAAFTLKIFKKLGGE' A
#
# COMPACT_ATOMS: atom_id res chain seq x y z
N MET A 1 -6.92 -9.54 11.98
CA MET A 1 -8.23 -8.84 12.06
C MET A 1 -8.12 -7.33 11.88
N VAL A 2 -7.08 -6.66 12.42
CA VAL A 2 -6.89 -5.20 12.32
C VAL A 2 -6.78 -4.66 10.88
N LEU A 3 -6.18 -5.41 9.95
CA LEU A 3 -5.98 -4.90 8.58
C LEU A 3 -7.24 -4.87 7.71
N ALA A 4 -8.16 -5.83 7.91
CA ALA A 4 -9.44 -5.85 7.22
C ALA A 4 -10.30 -4.63 7.60
N GLN A 5 -10.15 -4.14 8.83
CA GLN A 5 -10.90 -2.98 9.33
C GLN A 5 -10.48 -1.68 8.64
N LEU A 6 -9.20 -1.52 8.29
CA LEU A 6 -8.72 -0.34 7.57
C LEU A 6 -9.22 -0.32 6.12
N LEU A 7 -9.18 -1.47 5.43
CA LEU A 7 -9.77 -1.61 4.10
C LEU A 7 -11.27 -1.32 4.10
N GLN A 8 -11.97 -1.83 5.13
CA GLN A 8 -13.39 -1.61 5.30
C GLN A 8 -13.73 -0.12 5.51
N PHE A 9 -12.91 0.63 6.27
CA PHE A 9 -13.03 2.08 6.38
C PHE A 9 -12.94 2.77 5.02
N TYR A 10 -11.94 2.43 4.20
CA TYR A 10 -11.78 3.05 2.88
C TYR A 10 -12.99 2.79 1.97
N PHE A 11 -13.51 1.57 1.97
CA PHE A 11 -14.69 1.23 1.18
C PHE A 11 -15.97 1.96 1.65
N TYR A 12 -16.16 2.14 2.96
CA TYR A 12 -17.30 2.92 3.47
C TYR A 12 -17.28 4.39 3.03
N HIS A 13 -16.09 4.94 2.77
CA HIS A 13 -15.93 6.32 2.30
C HIS A 13 -15.85 6.43 0.76
N GLY A 14 -16.14 5.35 0.02
CA GLY A 14 -16.12 5.35 -1.44
C GLY A 14 -14.72 5.47 -2.04
N LEU A 15 -13.66 5.22 -1.27
CA LEU A 15 -12.29 5.23 -1.75
C LEU A 15 -11.98 3.91 -2.47
N ILE A 16 -11.38 4.02 -3.65
CA ILE A 16 -10.88 2.87 -4.41
C ILE A 16 -9.43 2.63 -4.01
N ILE A 17 -9.17 1.53 -3.31
CA ILE A 17 -7.82 1.09 -2.96
C ILE A 17 -7.36 0.07 -4.00
N PRO A 18 -6.36 0.37 -4.83
CA PRO A 18 -5.85 -0.60 -5.77
C PRO A 18 -5.18 -1.77 -5.03
N GLY A 19 -5.54 -3.00 -5.38
CA GLY A 19 -4.88 -4.18 -4.85
C GLY A 19 -3.42 -4.31 -5.33
N GLY A 20 -2.67 -5.22 -4.71
CA GLY A 20 -1.32 -5.60 -5.13
C GLY A 20 -1.08 -7.09 -4.94
N PRO A 21 -0.07 -7.66 -5.62
CA PRO A 21 0.25 -9.09 -5.52
C PRO A 21 0.87 -9.49 -4.17
N TYR A 22 1.25 -8.53 -3.33
CA TYR A 22 1.93 -8.76 -2.05
C TYR A 22 1.55 -7.71 -1.00
N TRP A 23 1.79 -8.04 0.27
CA TRP A 23 1.50 -7.16 1.41
C TRP A 23 2.43 -5.94 1.40
N THR A 24 1.85 -4.75 1.47
CA THR A 24 2.56 -3.46 1.55
C THR A 24 2.85 -3.05 2.99
N ILE A 25 3.03 -4.02 3.89
CA ILE A 25 3.32 -3.78 5.30
C ILE A 25 4.62 -4.48 5.68
N GLY A 26 5.60 -3.67 6.10
CA GLY A 26 6.86 -4.18 6.60
C GLY A 26 6.83 -4.34 8.11
N PHE A 27 7.48 -5.38 8.60
CA PHE A 27 7.70 -5.62 10.02
C PHE A 27 9.18 -5.45 10.34
N GLY A 28 9.49 -4.70 11.39
CA GLY A 28 10.84 -4.57 11.95
C GLY A 28 10.79 -4.82 13.45
N GLY A 29 11.82 -5.45 14.03
CA GLY A 29 11.89 -5.71 15.46
C GLY A 29 12.15 -4.44 16.28
N GLY A 30 12.84 -3.47 15.69
CA GLY A 30 13.15 -2.16 16.23
C GLY A 30 12.72 -1.00 15.33
N ARG A 31 12.63 0.21 15.91
CA ARG A 31 12.29 1.43 15.17
C ARG A 31 13.32 1.67 14.05
N GLY A 32 12.85 1.69 12.81
CA GLY A 32 13.70 1.97 11.64
C GLY A 32 14.34 0.74 11.00
N GLU A 33 14.23 -0.45 11.59
CA GLU A 33 14.78 -1.69 11.01
C GLU A 33 14.10 -2.07 9.69
N VAL A 34 12.83 -1.69 9.51
CA VAL A 34 12.11 -1.87 8.25
C VAL A 34 12.83 -1.24 7.05
N LYS A 35 13.71 -0.25 7.27
CA LYS A 35 14.54 0.36 6.22
C LYS A 35 15.56 -0.59 5.61
N ASN A 36 15.95 -1.64 6.35
CA ASN A 36 16.88 -2.64 5.88
C ASN A 36 16.19 -3.80 5.15
N ASP A 37 14.85 -3.87 5.20
CA ASP A 37 14.07 -4.86 4.48
C ASP A 37 13.92 -4.42 3.01
N ARG A 38 14.78 -4.97 2.16
CA ARG A 38 14.80 -4.68 0.73
C ARG A 38 13.54 -5.17 0.01
N GLU A 39 12.96 -6.27 0.48
CA GLU A 39 11.77 -6.87 -0.12
C GLU A 39 10.58 -5.94 0.08
N ILE A 40 10.34 -5.48 1.31
CA ILE A 40 9.22 -4.59 1.57
C ILE A 40 9.36 -3.26 0.85
N PHE A 41 10.57 -2.68 0.78
CA PHE A 41 10.79 -1.45 0.03
C PHE A 41 10.49 -1.62 -1.46
N THR A 42 10.83 -2.78 -2.02
CA THR A 42 10.53 -3.10 -3.43
C THR A 42 9.01 -3.17 -3.64
N VAL A 43 8.29 -3.84 -2.76
CA VAL A 43 6.83 -3.98 -2.83
C VAL A 43 6.12 -2.64 -2.65
N LEU A 44 6.54 -1.83 -1.67
CA LEU A 44 5.98 -0.50 -1.40
C LEU A 44 6.16 0.42 -2.61
N ASN A 45 7.34 0.46 -3.20
CA ASN A 45 7.61 1.27 -4.38
C ASN A 45 6.77 0.82 -5.59
N ALA A 46 6.64 -0.49 -5.80
CA ALA A 46 5.81 -1.04 -6.88
C ALA A 46 4.33 -0.68 -6.69
N HIS A 47 3.81 -0.79 -5.46
CA HIS A 47 2.44 -0.44 -5.15
C HIS A 47 2.15 1.05 -5.31
N ALA A 48 3.07 1.91 -4.87
CA ALA A 48 2.96 3.37 -5.06
C ALA A 48 2.94 3.73 -6.56
N ALA A 49 3.85 3.15 -7.35
CA ALA A 49 3.90 3.35 -8.80
C ALA A 49 2.60 2.88 -9.50
N PHE A 50 2.06 1.73 -9.09
CA PHE A 50 0.80 1.21 -9.63
C PHE A 50 -0.39 2.10 -9.25
N THR A 51 -0.45 2.58 -8.02
CA THR A 51 -1.47 3.51 -7.54
C THR A 51 -1.44 4.80 -8.35
N LEU A 52 -0.26 5.39 -8.56
CA LEU A 52 -0.10 6.59 -9.38
C LEU A 52 -0.54 6.35 -10.83
N LYS A 53 -0.22 5.18 -11.39
CA LYS A 53 -0.66 4.80 -12.74
C LYS A 53 -2.19 4.73 -12.85
N ILE A 54 -2.87 4.18 -11.84
CA ILE A 54 -4.33 4.14 -11.81
C ILE A 54 -4.90 5.55 -11.66
N PHE A 55 -4.37 6.34 -10.73
CA PHE A 55 -4.80 7.73 -10.52
C PHE A 55 -4.74 8.55 -11.82
N LYS A 56 -3.62 8.48 -12.54
CA LYS A 56 -3.46 9.14 -13.85
C LYS A 56 -4.45 8.61 -14.90
N LYS A 57 -4.70 7.30 -14.93
CA LYS A 57 -5.70 6.71 -15.85
C LYS A 57 -7.13 7.17 -15.55
N LEU A 58 -7.43 7.54 -14.31
CA LEU A 58 -8.72 8.06 -13.88
C LEU A 58 -8.85 9.57 -14.10
N GLY A 59 -7.83 10.23 -14.67
CA GLY A 59 -7.87 11.67 -14.98
C GLY A 59 -7.40 12.58 -13.84
N GLY A 60 -6.72 12.04 -12.84
CA GLY A 60 -6.07 12.86 -11.81
C GLY A 60 -4.79 13.53 -12.33
N GLU A 61 -4.60 14.81 -11.98
CA GLU A 61 -3.40 15.61 -12.29
C GLU A 61 -2.29 15.44 -11.25
#